data_AF-A0A7X8IE26-F1
#
_entry.id   AF-A0A7X8IE26-F1
#
_cell.length_a   1.000
_cell.length_b   1.000
_cell.length_c   1.000
_cell.angle_alpha   90.00
_cell.angle_beta   90.00
_cell.angle_gamma   90.00
#
_symmetry.space_group_name_H-M   'P 1'
#
loop_
_entity.id
_entity.type
_entity.pdbx_description
1 polymer ?
#
loop_
_entity_poly.entity_id
_entity_poly.type
_entity_poly.pdbx_seq_one_letter_code
_entity_poly.pdbx_strand_id
1 'polypeptide(L)'
;MAGQNRTVAVLFALLAAMTVGAMVLMTLDQYAPGAGAYSLSSYLRLDPVEQVVKNTLQTAPAQWDGIEVFYSRTRAGNVDELPLLISLSGGQAEQFHFLVCNGNGAEDGHIQTTPQWRQQAAAEQSGTIRICVVGDSRTPLTNSQIQRTNDLVENLSRTFNIGPRRIRYPANW
;
A
#
# COMPACT_ATOMS: atom_id res chain seq x y z
N MET A 1 -58.47 -17.68 24.47
CA MET A 1 -57.27 -17.08 25.12
C MET A 1 -55.99 -17.93 25.03
N ALA A 2 -56.01 -19.21 24.61
CA ALA A 2 -54.79 -20.04 24.56
C ALA A 2 -53.83 -19.78 23.38
N GLY A 3 -54.32 -19.23 22.26
CA GLY A 3 -53.47 -18.95 21.07
C GLY A 3 -52.55 -17.74 21.25
N GLN A 4 -53.00 -16.72 21.98
CA GLN A 4 -52.28 -15.46 22.16
C GLN A 4 -50.99 -15.65 22.99
N ASN A 5 -51.02 -16.53 24.00
CA ASN A 5 -49.84 -16.86 24.81
C ASN A 5 -48.74 -17.57 23.99
N ARG A 6 -49.13 -18.43 23.03
CA ARG A 6 -48.16 -19.14 22.17
C ARG A 6 -47.48 -18.17 21.20
N THR A 7 -48.25 -17.26 20.61
CA THR A 7 -47.70 -16.23 19.70
C THR A 7 -46.74 -15.29 20.42
N VAL A 8 -47.07 -14.87 21.64
CA VAL A 8 -46.19 -14.02 22.45
C VAL A 8 -44.91 -14.75 22.85
N ALA A 9 -44.99 -16.02 23.24
CA ALA A 9 -43.81 -16.83 23.58
C ALA A 9 -42.86 -17.01 22.37
N VAL A 10 -43.40 -17.23 21.17
CA VAL A 10 -42.61 -17.35 19.93
C VAL A 10 -41.95 -16.03 19.56
N LEU A 11 -42.67 -14.90 19.66
CA LEU A 11 -42.10 -13.58 19.40
C LEU A 11 -40.97 -13.24 20.37
N PHE A 12 -41.13 -13.57 21.65
CA PHE A 12 -40.11 -13.34 22.66
C PHE A 12 -38.87 -14.21 22.42
N ALA A 13 -39.07 -15.49 22.06
CA ALA A 13 -37.98 -16.39 21.72
C ALA A 13 -37.25 -15.95 20.45
N LEU A 14 -37.97 -15.46 19.43
CA LEU A 14 -37.37 -14.92 18.21
C LEU A 14 -36.51 -13.69 18.51
N LEU A 15 -37.05 -12.73 19.27
CA LEU A 15 -36.32 -11.51 19.65
C LEU A 15 -35.08 -11.85 20.49
N ALA A 16 -35.20 -12.77 21.44
CA ALA A 16 -34.06 -13.23 22.24
C ALA A 16 -32.98 -13.91 21.38
N ALA A 17 -33.37 -14.74 20.40
CA ALA A 17 -32.42 -15.36 19.50
C ALA A 17 -31.70 -14.34 18.60
N MET A 18 -32.44 -13.35 18.07
CA MET A 18 -31.85 -12.28 17.25
C MET A 18 -30.89 -11.40 18.06
N THR A 19 -31.22 -11.05 19.30
CA THR A 19 -30.35 -10.20 20.15
C THR A 19 -29.11 -10.94 20.61
N VAL A 20 -29.23 -12.20 21.02
CA VAL A 20 -28.08 -13.04 21.38
C VAL A 20 -27.17 -13.25 20.17
N GLY A 21 -27.73 -13.53 19.00
CA GLY A 21 -26.97 -13.66 17.76
C GLY A 21 -26.21 -12.38 17.41
N ALA A 22 -26.87 -11.22 17.49
CA ALA A 22 -26.23 -9.93 17.24
C ALA A 22 -25.11 -9.62 18.25
N MET A 23 -25.31 -9.94 19.53
CA MET A 23 -24.32 -9.75 20.57
C MET A 23 -23.09 -10.62 20.35
N VAL A 24 -23.27 -11.89 19.96
CA VAL A 24 -22.16 -12.81 19.62
C VAL A 24 -21.40 -12.33 18.38
N LEU A 25 -22.11 -11.84 17.37
CA LEU A 25 -21.46 -11.29 16.17
C LEU A 25 -20.66 -10.03 16.51
N MET A 26 -21.19 -9.13 17.36
CA MET A 26 -20.47 -7.93 17.81
C MET A 26 -19.24 -8.26 18.67
N THR A 27 -19.29 -9.28 19.52
CA THR A 27 -18.12 -9.69 20.29
C THR A 27 -17.06 -10.32 19.39
N LEU A 28 -17.44 -11.13 18.40
CA LEU A 28 -16.51 -11.67 17.41
C LEU A 28 -15.89 -10.57 16.52
N ASP A 29 -16.65 -9.52 16.20
CA ASP A 29 -16.15 -8.36 15.44
C ASP A 29 -15.05 -7.59 16.21
N GLN A 30 -15.17 -7.49 17.53
CA GLN A 30 -14.11 -6.93 18.40
C GLN A 30 -12.85 -7.81 18.46
N TYR A 31 -12.98 -9.10 18.14
CA TYR A 31 -11.86 -10.04 17.97
C TYR A 31 -11.62 -10.37 16.50
N ALA A 32 -11.82 -9.39 15.60
CA ALA A 32 -11.35 -9.52 14.23
C ALA A 32 -9.88 -9.99 14.29
N PRO A 33 -9.55 -11.20 13.78
CA PRO A 33 -8.20 -11.70 13.81
C PRO A 33 -7.34 -10.64 13.11
N GLY A 34 -6.40 -10.06 13.87
CA GLY A 34 -5.49 -9.05 13.35
C GLY A 34 -4.97 -9.55 12.03
N ALA A 35 -5.25 -8.80 10.95
CA ALA A 35 -4.98 -9.21 9.59
C ALA A 35 -3.51 -9.60 9.50
N GLY A 36 -3.24 -10.90 9.58
CA GLY A 36 -1.89 -11.42 9.43
C GLY A 36 -1.38 -11.05 8.04
N ALA A 37 -0.06 -11.12 7.86
CA ALA A 37 0.64 -10.76 6.63
C ALA A 37 0.17 -11.51 5.34
N TYR A 38 -0.86 -12.35 5.43
CA TYR A 38 -1.46 -13.14 4.35
C TYR A 38 -2.98 -12.96 4.22
N SER A 39 -3.59 -11.97 4.87
CA SER A 39 -5.03 -11.73 4.76
C SER A 39 -5.41 -10.99 3.47
N LEU A 40 -6.36 -11.52 2.72
CA LEU A 40 -6.95 -10.84 1.55
C LEU A 40 -7.58 -9.48 1.92
N SER A 41 -7.98 -9.30 3.18
CA SER A 41 -8.52 -8.03 3.67
C SER A 41 -7.47 -6.94 3.86
N SER A 42 -6.20 -7.26 4.11
CA SER A 42 -5.13 -6.24 4.11
C SER A 42 -4.82 -5.78 2.68
N TYR A 43 -4.93 -6.70 1.70
CA TYR A 43 -4.82 -6.35 0.27
C TYR A 43 -5.94 -5.42 -0.20
N LEU A 44 -7.18 -5.64 0.26
CA LEU A 44 -8.34 -4.80 -0.09
C LEU A 44 -8.38 -3.44 0.64
N ARG A 45 -7.63 -3.29 1.73
CA ARG A 45 -7.55 -2.01 2.46
C ARG A 45 -6.66 -0.98 1.78
N LEU A 46 -5.63 -1.45 1.08
CA LEU A 46 -4.76 -0.61 0.30
C LEU A 46 -5.35 -0.41 -1.10
N ASP A 47 -5.27 0.81 -1.64
CA ASP A 47 -5.71 1.06 -3.01
C ASP A 47 -5.03 0.06 -3.96
N PRO A 48 -5.79 -0.56 -4.90
CA PRO A 48 -5.23 -1.42 -5.92
C PRO A 48 -4.14 -0.67 -6.68
N VAL A 49 -3.00 -1.31 -6.86
CA VAL A 49 -1.84 -0.72 -7.57
C VAL A 49 -2.25 -0.22 -8.95
N GLU A 50 -3.17 -0.92 -9.63
CA GLU A 50 -3.67 -0.46 -10.93
C GLU A 50 -4.41 0.88 -10.85
N GLN A 51 -5.12 1.17 -9.76
CA GLN A 51 -5.80 2.46 -9.59
C GLN A 51 -4.79 3.59 -9.35
N VAL A 52 -3.74 3.35 -8.57
CA VAL A 52 -2.65 4.31 -8.34
C VAL A 52 -1.93 4.67 -9.65
N VAL A 53 -1.67 3.67 -10.49
CA VAL A 53 -1.02 3.86 -11.79
C VAL A 53 -1.97 4.54 -12.79
N LYS A 54 -3.22 4.06 -12.93
CA LYS A 54 -4.16 4.52 -13.97
C LYS A 54 -4.77 5.90 -13.70
N ASN A 55 -5.06 6.25 -12.45
CA ASN A 55 -5.66 7.56 -12.13
C ASN A 55 -4.72 8.74 -12.42
N THR A 56 -3.44 8.47 -12.69
CA THR A 56 -2.39 9.50 -12.79
C THR A 56 -2.01 9.88 -14.23
N LEU A 57 -2.57 9.22 -15.25
CA LEU A 57 -2.22 9.40 -16.66
C LEU A 57 -2.94 10.60 -17.35
N GLN A 58 -2.99 11.78 -16.71
CA GLN A 58 -3.70 12.95 -17.27
C GLN A 58 -2.86 13.83 -18.22
N THR A 59 -1.55 13.59 -18.33
CA THR A 59 -0.62 14.39 -19.14
C THR A 59 0.06 13.51 -20.19
N ALA A 60 0.56 14.11 -21.28
CA ALA A 60 1.28 13.41 -22.35
C ALA A 60 2.24 12.35 -21.76
N PRO A 61 2.14 11.08 -22.17
CA PRO A 61 2.87 10.01 -21.52
C PRO A 61 4.36 10.30 -21.65
N ALA A 62 5.04 10.47 -20.52
CA ALA A 62 6.49 10.42 -20.51
C ALA A 62 6.93 9.07 -21.11
N GLN A 63 7.94 9.11 -21.97
CA GLN A 63 8.51 7.91 -22.56
C GLN A 63 9.32 7.18 -21.50
N TRP A 64 8.63 6.44 -20.65
CA TRP A 64 9.26 5.63 -19.63
C TRP A 64 10.02 4.47 -20.28
N ASP A 65 11.29 4.35 -19.93
CA ASP A 65 12.23 3.45 -20.57
C ASP A 65 12.92 2.52 -19.57
N GLY A 66 12.77 2.74 -18.26
CA GLY A 66 13.35 1.92 -17.20
C GLY A 66 12.64 2.06 -15.85
N ILE A 67 12.93 1.16 -14.93
CA ILE A 67 12.46 1.21 -13.53
C ILE A 67 13.66 1.02 -12.62
N GLU A 68 13.80 1.88 -11.61
CA GLU A 68 14.84 1.79 -10.59
C GLU A 68 14.21 1.74 -9.21
N VAL A 69 14.53 0.71 -8.43
CA VAL A 69 14.15 0.58 -7.02
C VAL A 69 15.37 0.91 -6.16
N PHE A 70 15.19 1.78 -5.17
CA PHE A 70 16.26 2.14 -4.24
C PHE A 70 15.73 2.40 -2.83
N TYR A 71 16.61 2.35 -1.84
CA TYR A 71 16.26 2.60 -0.44
C TYR A 71 16.33 4.08 -0.08
N SER A 72 15.38 4.55 0.74
CA SER A 72 15.38 5.91 1.29
C SER A 72 16.59 6.21 2.17
N ARG A 73 17.26 5.16 2.69
CA ARG A 73 18.31 5.23 3.72
C ARG A 73 17.81 5.83 5.03
N THR A 74 16.50 5.77 5.26
CA THR A 74 15.84 6.22 6.48
C THR A 74 15.14 5.05 7.15
N ARG A 75 15.01 5.09 8.49
CA ARG A 75 14.28 4.05 9.24
C ARG A 75 12.76 4.23 9.20
N ALA A 76 12.31 5.42 8.81
CA ALA A 76 10.92 5.84 8.82
C ALA A 76 10.72 6.95 7.77
N GLY A 77 9.46 7.23 7.47
CA GLY A 77 9.02 8.40 6.71
C GLY A 77 7.92 8.09 5.69
N ASN A 78 7.26 9.16 5.27
CA ASN A 78 6.26 9.20 4.20
C ASN A 78 6.64 10.28 3.17
N VAL A 79 5.88 10.48 2.10
CA VAL A 79 6.22 11.44 1.02
C VAL A 79 6.43 12.87 1.53
N ASP A 80 5.73 13.27 2.58
CA ASP A 80 5.83 14.62 3.14
C ASP A 80 7.04 14.79 4.08
N GLU A 81 7.37 13.74 4.84
CA GLU A 81 8.44 13.75 5.84
C GLU A 81 9.81 13.38 5.26
N LEU A 82 9.86 12.51 4.24
CA LEU A 82 11.11 11.97 3.68
C LEU A 82 12.09 13.07 3.23
N PRO A 83 11.65 14.12 2.51
CA PRO A 83 12.55 15.19 2.06
C PRO A 83 13.24 15.89 3.24
N LEU A 84 12.51 16.11 4.33
CA LEU A 84 13.03 16.74 5.54
C LEU A 84 13.98 15.79 6.29
N LEU A 85 13.62 14.51 6.42
CA LEU A 85 14.49 13.50 7.05
C LEU A 85 15.81 13.31 6.29
N ILE A 86 15.76 13.27 4.96
CA ILE A 86 16.97 13.15 4.13
C ILE A 86 17.84 14.40 4.27
N SER A 87 17.22 15.59 4.24
CA SER A 87 17.94 16.86 4.44
C SER A 87 18.61 16.95 5.81
N LEU A 88 17.93 16.51 6.88
CA LEU A 88 18.49 16.47 8.24
C LEU A 88 19.65 15.47 8.37
N SER A 89 19.62 14.38 7.59
CA SER A 89 20.71 13.40 7.54
C SER A 89 21.90 13.85 6.66
N GLY A 90 21.87 15.07 6.13
CA GLY A 90 22.92 15.62 5.24
C GLY A 90 22.92 15.01 3.84
N GLY A 91 21.89 14.24 3.48
CA GLY A 91 21.68 13.70 2.16
C GLY A 91 20.95 14.69 1.25
N GLN A 92 21.02 14.46 -0.07
CA GLN A 92 20.12 15.11 -1.01
C GLN A 92 18.90 14.23 -1.23
N ALA A 93 17.72 14.83 -1.18
CA ALA A 93 16.48 14.15 -1.51
C ALA A 93 16.48 13.84 -3.01
N GLU A 94 16.84 12.61 -3.37
CA GLU A 94 16.76 12.14 -4.73
C GLU A 94 15.31 12.21 -5.21
N GLN A 95 15.09 12.60 -6.47
CA GLN A 95 13.73 12.63 -7.03
C GLN A 95 13.24 11.19 -7.24
N PHE A 96 12.03 10.90 -6.76
CA PHE A 96 11.34 9.62 -6.97
C PHE A 96 9.87 9.84 -7.32
N HIS A 97 9.26 8.82 -7.92
CA HIS A 97 7.89 8.84 -8.41
C HIS A 97 6.93 8.17 -7.42
N PHE A 98 7.41 7.11 -6.78
CA PHE A 98 6.66 6.31 -5.83
C PHE A 98 7.46 6.10 -4.54
N LEU A 99 6.77 6.03 -3.42
CA LEU A 99 7.31 5.66 -2.12
C LEU A 99 6.57 4.44 -1.57
N VAL A 100 7.29 3.42 -1.12
CA VAL A 100 6.72 2.25 -0.44
C VAL A 100 7.08 2.29 1.05
N CYS A 101 6.07 2.45 1.88
CA CYS A 101 6.21 2.68 3.33
C CYS A 101 6.44 1.38 4.11
N ASN A 102 7.10 1.47 5.27
CA ASN A 102 7.50 0.33 6.10
C ASN A 102 6.70 0.18 7.41
N GLY A 103 5.58 0.90 7.56
CA GLY A 103 4.82 0.95 8.82
C GLY A 103 5.25 2.05 9.79
N ASN A 104 6.40 2.70 9.58
CA ASN A 104 6.90 3.79 10.43
C ASN A 104 6.78 5.14 9.69
N GLY A 105 5.64 5.81 9.84
CA GLY A 105 5.33 7.10 9.19
C GLY A 105 4.09 7.04 8.27
N ALA A 106 3.77 5.84 7.76
CA ALA A 106 2.52 5.49 7.10
C ALA A 106 2.32 3.96 7.20
N GLU A 107 1.17 3.44 6.75
CA GLU A 107 0.86 2.01 6.79
C GLU A 107 1.89 1.16 6.02
N ASP A 108 2.19 -0.04 6.51
CA ASP A 108 3.17 -0.95 5.92
C ASP A 108 2.74 -1.42 4.52
N GLY A 109 3.62 -1.31 3.53
CA GLY A 109 3.32 -1.62 2.13
C GLY A 109 2.44 -0.58 1.43
N HIS A 110 2.10 0.52 2.09
CA HIS A 110 1.36 1.61 1.45
C HIS A 110 2.23 2.32 0.41
N ILE A 111 1.66 2.49 -0.79
CA ILE A 111 2.34 3.09 -1.94
C ILE A 111 1.82 4.52 -2.09
N GLN A 112 2.72 5.49 -1.90
CA GLN A 112 2.41 6.90 -2.08
C GLN A 112 3.00 7.41 -3.39
N THR A 113 2.30 8.32 -4.05
CA THR A 113 2.75 8.97 -5.29
C THR A 113 3.26 10.37 -5.02
N THR A 114 4.33 10.75 -5.70
CA THR A 114 4.91 12.08 -5.58
C THR A 114 4.31 13.05 -6.62
N PRO A 115 4.49 14.37 -6.44
CA PRO A 115 4.14 15.35 -7.47
C PRO A 115 4.79 15.06 -8.84
N GLN A 116 6.01 14.51 -8.84
CA GLN A 116 6.75 14.15 -10.05
C GLN A 116 6.00 13.10 -10.88
N TRP A 117 5.45 12.07 -10.21
CA TRP A 117 4.60 11.09 -10.88
C TRP A 117 3.31 11.72 -11.41
N ARG A 118 2.66 12.59 -10.64
CA ARG A 118 1.44 13.28 -11.05
C ARG A 118 1.61 14.16 -12.29
N GLN A 119 2.77 14.76 -12.43
CA GLN A 119 3.13 15.57 -13.60
C GLN A 119 3.75 14.74 -14.72
N GLN A 120 3.91 13.42 -14.52
CA GLN A 120 4.67 12.52 -15.40
C GLN A 120 6.05 13.11 -15.75
N ALA A 121 6.70 13.76 -14.77
CA ALA A 121 8.00 14.37 -14.94
C ALA A 121 9.09 13.30 -14.78
N ALA A 122 9.93 13.12 -15.80
CA ALA A 122 11.05 12.20 -15.74
C ALA A 122 12.11 12.67 -14.72
N ALA A 123 12.63 11.74 -13.92
CA ALA A 123 13.80 12.00 -13.09
C ALA A 123 15.04 12.06 -13.98
N GLU A 124 15.69 13.24 -14.05
CA GLU A 124 16.95 13.52 -14.78
C GLU A 124 17.11 12.82 -16.14
N GLN A 125 16.67 13.46 -17.24
CA GLN A 125 16.93 13.15 -18.67
C GLN A 125 16.72 11.70 -19.18
N SER A 126 16.54 10.73 -18.29
CA SER A 126 16.28 9.33 -18.54
C SER A 126 14.82 9.09 -18.18
N GLY A 127 14.08 8.38 -19.03
CA GLY A 127 12.69 8.01 -18.77
C GLY A 127 12.58 6.95 -17.68
N THR A 128 13.33 7.06 -16.59
CA THR A 128 13.40 6.02 -15.56
C THR A 128 12.43 6.32 -14.42
N ILE A 129 11.52 5.37 -14.18
CA ILE A 129 10.60 5.42 -13.05
C ILE A 129 11.35 4.98 -11.80
N ARG A 130 11.64 5.94 -10.93
CA ARG A 130 12.31 5.72 -9.65
C ARG A 130 11.31 5.45 -8.52
N ILE A 131 11.46 4.30 -7.86
CA ILE A 131 10.65 3.82 -6.73
C ILE A 131 11.54 3.82 -5.49
N CYS A 132 11.16 4.62 -4.50
CA CYS A 132 11.84 4.68 -3.22
C CYS A 132 11.15 3.72 -2.24
N VAL A 133 11.92 2.88 -1.56
CA VAL A 133 11.43 1.99 -0.49
C VAL A 133 11.97 2.49 0.83
N VAL A 134 11.09 2.70 1.81
CA VAL A 134 11.49 3.18 3.15
C VAL A 134 12.28 2.08 3.85
N GLY A 135 13.56 2.34 4.10
CA GLY A 135 14.44 1.39 4.75
C GLY A 135 15.89 1.86 4.73
N ASP A 136 16.68 1.34 5.68
CA ASP A 136 18.13 1.42 5.64
C ASP A 136 18.72 0.09 5.14
N SER A 137 19.95 0.10 4.66
CA SER A 137 20.61 -1.13 4.16
C SER A 137 20.92 -2.16 5.25
N ARG A 138 20.54 -1.89 6.51
CA ARG A 138 20.86 -2.70 7.69
C ARG A 138 19.64 -3.45 8.21
N THR A 139 18.44 -2.94 7.95
CA THR A 139 17.19 -3.50 8.44
C THR A 139 16.52 -4.28 7.31
N PRO A 140 16.09 -5.53 7.52
CA PRO A 140 15.36 -6.28 6.51
C PRO A 140 14.03 -5.58 6.19
N LEU A 141 13.65 -5.60 4.92
CA LEU A 141 12.35 -5.11 4.47
C LEU A 141 11.22 -5.99 5.04
N THR A 142 10.04 -5.39 5.20
CA THR A 142 8.85 -6.17 5.52
C THR A 142 8.41 -6.98 4.30
N ASN A 143 7.74 -8.12 4.55
CA ASN A 143 7.15 -8.91 3.46
C ASN A 143 6.15 -8.09 2.64
N SER A 144 5.39 -7.21 3.31
CA SER A 144 4.43 -6.29 2.68
C SER A 144 5.14 -5.35 1.71
N GLN A 145 6.28 -4.76 2.10
CA GLN A 145 7.07 -3.89 1.23
C GLN A 145 7.59 -4.62 0.00
N ILE A 146 8.17 -5.81 0.17
CA ILE A 146 8.71 -6.60 -0.96
C ILE A 146 7.59 -6.94 -1.93
N GLN A 147 6.47 -7.48 -1.42
CA GLN A 147 5.34 -7.89 -2.24
C GLN A 147 4.75 -6.69 -3.00
N ARG A 148 4.44 -5.60 -2.30
CA ARG A 148 3.83 -4.40 -2.90
C ARG A 148 4.76 -3.72 -3.90
N THR A 149 6.08 -3.75 -3.67
CA THR A 149 7.05 -3.22 -4.63
C THR A 149 7.12 -4.09 -5.88
N ASN A 150 7.13 -5.41 -5.75
CA ASN A 150 7.13 -6.32 -6.90
C ASN A 150 5.84 -6.15 -7.73
N ASP A 151 4.69 -6.06 -7.08
CA ASP A 151 3.40 -5.82 -7.74
C ASP A 151 3.39 -4.47 -8.48
N LEU A 152 3.99 -3.43 -7.90
CA LEU A 152 4.15 -2.11 -8.53
C LEU A 152 5.05 -2.17 -9.76
N VAL A 153 6.23 -2.79 -9.64
CA VAL A 153 7.18 -2.94 -10.74
C VAL A 153 6.56 -3.74 -11.88
N GLU A 154 5.85 -4.82 -11.58
CA GLU A 154 5.18 -5.64 -12.59
C GLU A 154 4.09 -4.86 -13.32
N ASN A 155 3.25 -4.12 -12.59
CA ASN A 155 2.21 -3.29 -13.18
C ASN A 155 2.77 -2.18 -14.08
N LEU A 156 3.84 -1.51 -13.64
CA LEU A 156 4.51 -0.48 -14.43
C LEU A 156 5.19 -1.07 -15.67
N SER A 157 5.88 -2.20 -15.52
CA SER A 157 6.53 -2.91 -16.61
C SER A 157 5.53 -3.31 -17.70
N ARG A 158 4.38 -3.86 -17.31
CA ARG A 158 3.30 -4.24 -18.25
C ARG A 158 2.65 -3.01 -18.89
N THR A 159 2.40 -1.96 -18.12
CA THR A 159 1.70 -0.75 -18.59
C THR A 159 2.54 0.03 -19.61
N PHE A 160 3.84 0.15 -19.37
CA PHE A 160 4.76 0.93 -20.21
C PHE A 160 5.65 0.07 -21.10
N ASN A 161 5.41 -1.24 -21.16
CA ASN A 161 6.19 -2.21 -21.93
C ASN A 161 7.71 -2.14 -21.64
N ILE A 162 8.07 -1.96 -20.37
CA ILE A 162 9.47 -1.88 -19.93
C ILE A 162 10.00 -3.30 -19.73
N GLY A 163 11.03 -3.67 -20.50
CA GLY A 163 11.64 -4.99 -20.41
C GLY A 163 12.41 -5.23 -19.10
N PRO A 164 12.54 -6.49 -18.65
CA PRO A 164 13.14 -6.83 -17.35
C PRO A 164 14.62 -6.42 -17.21
N ARG A 165 15.35 -6.32 -18.32
CA ARG A 165 16.75 -5.85 -18.34
C ARG A 165 16.91 -4.37 -17.95
N ARG A 166 15.81 -3.61 -17.99
CA ARG A 166 15.78 -2.18 -17.65
C ARG A 166 15.17 -1.93 -16.27
N ILE A 167 14.99 -3.00 -15.49
CA ILE A 167 14.54 -2.95 -14.11
C ILE A 167 15.77 -3.17 -13.22
N ARG A 168 16.05 -2.21 -12.33
CA ARG A 168 17.20 -2.26 -11.43
C ARG A 168 16.70 -2.33 -9.98
N TYR A 169 17.13 -3.37 -9.28
CA TYR A 169 16.92 -3.53 -7.85
C TYR A 169 18.22 -3.22 -7.09
N PRO A 170 18.14 -2.84 -5.80
CA PRO A 170 19.32 -2.69 -4.98
C PRO A 170 20.00 -4.05 -4.75
N ALA A 171 21.30 -4.05 -4.45
CA ALA A 171 22.11 -5.26 -4.37
C ALA A 171 21.66 -6.29 -3.29
N ASN A 172 20.90 -5.83 -2.30
CA ASN A 172 20.43 -6.60 -1.15
C ASN A 172 18.89 -6.68 -1.09
N TRP A 173 18.24 -6.74 -2.25
CA TRP A 173 16.79 -6.89 -2.39
C TRP A 173 16.27 -8.20 -1.82
#